data_AF-A0A6I7PC89-F1
#
_entry.id   AF-A0A6I7PC89-F1
#
_cell.length_a   1.000
_cell.length_b   1.000
_cell.length_c   1.000
_cell.angle_alpha   90.00
_cell.angle_beta   90.00
_cell.angle_gamma   90.00
#
_symmetry.space_group_name_H-M   'P 1'
#
loop_
_entity.id
_entity.type
_entity.pdbx_description
1 polymer ?
#
loop_
_entity_poly.entity_id
_entity_poly.type
_entity_poly.pdbx_seq_one_letter_code
_entity_poly.pdbx_strand_id
1 'polypeptide(L)'
;MNDTRVCNSITALMAGTMVPREGFLRVLSIHQRAVNLQRCDARTLVSLISDARDMAPTALLLNRLPGGLDRGAVARLDRSSLTIGGERIVEYGGARCWNGSLPRGSGYRLTPERVGALRRLVTLHGRHGGLLGLLHPQACNPLSDFAHRKLAATVSATGAEADLSTLVGLGVGLTPSGDDFLVGAMLAEELCDRCGAAHRRLDRGALQRRLPATTAAGETLLCSALEHQFPAYLIQLADRVFHWSADNTFPERRSMAYLFDHGQTSGTDSAVGAVWFLSNLAADT
;
A
#
# COMPACT_ATOMS: atom_id res chain seq x y z
N MET A 1 -7.61 4.60 -50.07
CA MET A 1 -6.72 5.58 -49.39
C MET A 1 -7.65 6.62 -48.76
N ASN A 2 -7.84 6.76 -47.45
CA ASN A 2 -7.05 6.38 -46.29
C ASN A 2 -7.93 5.72 -45.23
N ASP A 3 -7.53 4.52 -44.81
CA ASP A 3 -8.05 3.83 -43.63
C ASP A 3 -7.51 4.56 -42.39
N THR A 4 -8.29 5.47 -41.82
CA THR A 4 -7.95 6.09 -40.53
C THR A 4 -8.53 5.22 -39.42
N ARG A 5 -7.99 4.01 -39.26
CA ARG A 5 -8.08 3.31 -37.96
C ARG A 5 -7.26 4.14 -36.99
N VAL A 6 -7.91 5.06 -36.30
CA VAL A 6 -7.37 5.61 -35.05
C VAL A 6 -7.11 4.40 -34.17
N CYS A 7 -5.84 4.04 -34.03
CA CYS A 7 -5.42 2.89 -33.25
C CYS A 7 -5.80 3.19 -31.79
N ASN A 8 -6.89 2.58 -31.32
CA ASN A 8 -7.35 2.60 -29.93
C ASN A 8 -6.39 1.77 -29.04
N SER A 9 -5.08 2.00 -29.15
CA SER A 9 -4.07 1.24 -28.43
C SER A 9 -4.08 1.62 -26.94
N ILE A 10 -4.15 0.60 -26.09
CA ILE A 10 -3.98 0.78 -24.65
C ILE A 10 -2.47 0.78 -24.39
N THR A 11 -2.00 1.80 -23.68
CA THR A 11 -0.56 1.99 -23.39
C THR A 11 -0.37 2.18 -21.90
N ALA A 12 0.74 1.66 -21.37
CA ALA A 12 1.11 1.96 -20.01
C ALA A 12 1.84 3.31 -19.96
N LEU A 13 1.32 4.20 -19.13
CA LEU A 13 1.93 5.48 -18.80
C LEU A 13 3.03 5.30 -17.74
N MET A 14 2.83 4.34 -16.83
CA MET A 14 3.75 4.05 -15.74
C MET A 14 3.72 2.56 -15.38
N ALA A 15 4.87 2.00 -15.01
CA ALA A 15 5.01 0.63 -14.57
C ALA A 15 5.73 0.58 -13.22
N GLY A 16 5.19 -0.20 -12.30
CA GLY A 16 5.82 -0.48 -11.03
C GLY A 16 7.07 -1.33 -11.19
N THR A 17 8.10 -1.08 -10.39
CA THR A 17 9.39 -1.80 -10.47
C THR A 17 9.31 -3.27 -10.08
N MET A 18 8.22 -3.71 -9.44
CA MET A 18 7.96 -5.10 -9.07
C MET A 18 6.99 -5.81 -10.02
N VAL A 19 6.58 -5.17 -11.11
CA VAL A 19 5.88 -5.89 -12.19
C VAL A 19 6.83 -6.97 -12.73
N PRO A 20 6.41 -8.25 -12.78
CA PRO A 20 7.25 -9.32 -13.32
C PRO A 20 7.67 -9.02 -14.76
N ARG A 21 8.83 -9.50 -15.19
CA ARG A 21 9.30 -9.25 -16.57
C ARG A 21 8.61 -10.15 -17.59
N GLU A 22 8.23 -11.34 -17.17
CA GLU A 22 7.62 -12.35 -18.01
C GLU A 22 6.78 -13.31 -17.16
N GLY A 23 5.84 -13.99 -17.81
CA GLY A 23 5.07 -15.06 -17.19
C GLY A 23 3.61 -15.08 -17.62
N PHE A 24 2.90 -16.10 -17.15
CA PHE A 24 1.46 -16.23 -17.34
C PHE A 24 0.73 -15.70 -16.13
N LEU A 25 -0.30 -14.90 -16.37
CA LEU A 25 -1.22 -14.43 -15.36
C LEU A 25 -2.65 -14.85 -15.71
N ARG A 26 -3.55 -14.67 -14.76
CA ARG A 26 -4.98 -14.90 -14.91
C ARG A 26 -5.75 -13.73 -14.33
N VAL A 27 -6.80 -13.28 -15.02
CA VAL A 27 -7.70 -12.25 -14.49
C VAL A 27 -8.38 -12.80 -13.24
N LEU A 28 -8.04 -12.24 -12.08
CA LEU A 28 -8.59 -12.62 -10.78
C LEU A 28 -9.86 -11.84 -10.48
N SER A 29 -9.81 -10.51 -10.67
CA SER A 29 -10.92 -9.62 -10.40
C SER A 29 -10.91 -8.40 -11.31
N ILE A 30 -12.10 -7.87 -11.55
CA ILE A 30 -12.35 -6.71 -12.41
C ILE A 30 -13.18 -5.74 -11.59
N HIS A 31 -12.69 -4.52 -11.47
CA HIS A 31 -13.31 -3.40 -10.78
C HIS A 31 -13.36 -2.20 -11.71
N GLN A 32 -14.15 -1.18 -11.36
CA GLN A 32 -14.32 0.03 -12.16
C GLN A 32 -12.98 0.74 -12.47
N ARG A 33 -12.01 0.66 -11.56
CA ARG A 33 -10.73 1.38 -11.62
C ARG A 33 -9.49 0.48 -11.63
N ALA A 34 -9.69 -0.83 -11.51
CA ALA A 34 -8.59 -1.78 -11.45
C ALA A 34 -8.97 -3.15 -12.04
N VAL A 35 -8.03 -3.81 -12.71
CA VAL A 35 -8.10 -5.22 -13.07
C VAL A 35 -6.92 -5.92 -12.42
N ASN A 36 -7.19 -6.87 -11.53
CA ASN A 36 -6.14 -7.61 -10.84
C ASN A 36 -5.87 -8.91 -11.57
N LEU A 37 -4.62 -9.11 -11.96
CA LEU A 37 -4.11 -10.31 -12.60
C LEU A 37 -3.26 -11.07 -11.59
N GLN A 38 -3.52 -12.35 -11.37
CA GLN A 38 -2.70 -13.20 -10.51
C GLN A 38 -1.73 -14.02 -11.36
N ARG A 39 -0.48 -14.15 -10.93
CA ARG A 39 0.47 -15.07 -11.57
C ARG A 39 -0.05 -16.51 -11.52
N CYS A 40 0.17 -17.28 -12.58
CA CYS A 40 -0.23 -18.69 -12.61
C CYS A 40 0.68 -19.59 -11.76
N ASP A 41 1.92 -19.16 -11.52
CA ASP A 41 2.97 -19.89 -10.79
C ASP A 41 3.25 -19.32 -9.38
N ALA A 42 2.58 -18.22 -9.00
CA ALA A 42 2.81 -17.52 -7.73
C ALA A 42 1.54 -16.80 -7.26
N ARG A 43 1.51 -16.38 -5.98
CA ARG A 43 0.38 -15.61 -5.42
C ARG A 43 0.44 -14.11 -5.75
N THR A 44 1.54 -13.65 -6.33
CA THR A 44 1.74 -12.23 -6.68
C THR A 44 0.67 -11.73 -7.65
N LEU A 45 0.13 -10.55 -7.34
CA LEU A 45 -0.79 -9.82 -8.20
C LEU A 45 -0.08 -8.73 -9.01
N VAL A 46 -0.50 -8.58 -10.25
CA VAL A 46 -0.23 -7.42 -11.11
C VAL A 46 -1.55 -6.68 -11.31
N SER A 47 -1.58 -5.39 -10.98
CA SER A 47 -2.81 -4.59 -11.07
C SER A 47 -2.75 -3.66 -12.28
N LEU A 48 -3.72 -3.77 -13.19
CA LEU A 48 -3.93 -2.77 -14.24
C LEU A 48 -4.82 -1.68 -13.67
N ILE A 49 -4.38 -0.43 -13.68
CA ILE A 49 -5.11 0.71 -13.09
C ILE A 49 -5.24 1.85 -14.09
N SER A 50 -6.22 2.72 -13.90
CA SER A 50 -6.40 3.93 -14.73
C SER A 50 -6.17 5.24 -13.98
N ASP A 51 -5.79 5.18 -12.71
CA ASP A 51 -5.59 6.36 -11.88
C ASP A 51 -4.27 6.25 -11.11
N ALA A 52 -3.43 7.27 -11.23
CA ALA A 52 -2.11 7.27 -10.60
C ALA A 52 -2.16 7.21 -9.07
N ARG A 53 -3.30 7.55 -8.44
CA ARG A 53 -3.48 7.45 -6.99
C ARG A 53 -3.51 5.99 -6.51
N ASP A 54 -3.95 5.08 -7.36
CA ASP A 54 -4.01 3.64 -7.12
C ASP A 54 -2.66 2.94 -7.46
N MET A 55 -1.61 3.71 -7.78
CA MET A 55 -0.32 3.14 -8.18
C MET A 55 0.32 2.34 -7.05
N ALA A 56 0.86 1.19 -7.41
CA ALA A 56 1.57 0.28 -6.51
C ALA A 56 2.80 -0.31 -7.21
N PRO A 57 3.76 -0.88 -6.46
CA PRO A 57 4.98 -1.47 -7.02
C PRO A 57 4.74 -2.59 -8.04
N THR A 58 3.62 -3.29 -7.98
CA THR A 58 3.23 -4.33 -8.95
C THR A 58 2.13 -3.87 -9.92
N ALA A 59 1.91 -2.55 -10.07
CA ALA A 59 0.86 -2.01 -10.93
C ALA A 59 1.37 -1.53 -12.30
N LEU A 60 0.48 -1.56 -13.29
CA LEU A 60 0.61 -0.89 -14.58
C LEU A 60 -0.47 0.19 -14.68
N LEU A 61 -0.06 1.45 -14.72
CA LEU A 61 -0.96 2.57 -14.98
C LEU A 61 -1.18 2.71 -16.48
N LEU A 62 -2.43 2.52 -16.90
CA LEU A 62 -2.83 2.55 -18.30
C LEU A 62 -3.55 3.86 -18.63
N ASN A 63 -3.44 4.30 -19.88
CA ASN A 63 -4.24 5.43 -20.40
C ASN A 63 -5.76 5.17 -20.34
N ARG A 64 -6.16 3.89 -20.37
CA ARG A 64 -7.52 3.39 -20.15
C ARG A 64 -7.47 1.91 -19.78
N LEU A 65 -8.45 1.41 -19.03
CA LEU A 65 -8.54 -0.03 -18.77
C LEU A 65 -9.07 -0.78 -20.00
N PRO A 66 -8.61 -2.04 -20.20
CA PRO A 66 -9.24 -2.93 -21.16
C PRO A 66 -10.69 -3.23 -20.75
N GLY A 67 -11.61 -3.14 -21.71
CA GLY A 67 -13.00 -3.58 -21.56
C GLY A 67 -13.18 -5.02 -22.02
N GLY A 68 -14.33 -5.62 -21.69
CA GLY A 68 -14.69 -6.95 -22.19
C GLY A 68 -13.81 -8.10 -21.67
N LEU A 69 -13.15 -7.92 -20.53
CA LEU A 69 -12.37 -8.99 -19.91
C LEU A 69 -13.26 -9.93 -19.10
N ASP A 70 -12.98 -11.21 -19.19
CA ASP A 70 -13.60 -12.24 -18.36
C ASP A 70 -12.69 -12.62 -17.19
N ARG A 71 -13.31 -12.89 -16.03
CA ARG A 71 -12.60 -13.54 -14.93
C ARG A 71 -12.09 -14.89 -15.40
N GLY A 72 -10.85 -15.21 -15.06
CA GLY A 72 -10.20 -16.44 -15.49
C GLY A 72 -9.49 -16.34 -16.84
N ALA A 73 -9.65 -15.25 -17.60
CA ALA A 73 -8.93 -15.06 -18.86
C ALA A 73 -7.41 -15.09 -18.62
N VAL A 74 -6.69 -15.80 -19.48
CA VAL A 74 -5.23 -15.92 -19.40
C VAL A 74 -4.60 -14.68 -20.02
N ALA A 75 -3.63 -14.14 -19.30
CA ALA A 75 -2.78 -13.08 -19.76
C ALA A 75 -1.34 -13.57 -19.88
N ARG A 76 -0.60 -13.05 -20.85
CA ARG A 76 0.82 -13.30 -21.06
C ARG A 76 1.57 -11.99 -20.96
N LEU A 77 2.48 -11.93 -20.00
CA LEU A 77 3.38 -10.82 -19.80
C LEU A 77 4.69 -11.15 -20.49
N ASP A 78 5.13 -10.24 -21.34
CA ASP A 78 6.46 -10.19 -21.95
C ASP A 78 7.17 -8.92 -21.48
N ARG A 79 8.49 -8.84 -21.71
CA ARG A 79 9.34 -7.72 -21.24
C ARG A 79 8.83 -6.31 -21.55
N SER A 80 8.02 -6.14 -22.58
CA SER A 80 7.51 -4.84 -23.02
C SER A 80 6.01 -4.84 -23.34
N SER A 81 5.31 -5.98 -23.17
CA SER A 81 3.89 -6.05 -23.53
C SER A 81 3.08 -7.01 -22.67
N LEU A 82 1.78 -6.72 -22.56
CA LEU A 82 0.79 -7.58 -21.92
C LEU A 82 -0.27 -7.94 -22.96
N THR A 83 -0.49 -9.24 -23.12
CA THR A 83 -1.54 -9.81 -23.97
C THR A 83 -2.59 -10.45 -23.06
N ILE A 84 -3.89 -10.24 -23.26
CA ILE A 84 -4.95 -10.95 -22.51
C ILE A 84 -5.92 -11.53 -23.52
N GLY A 85 -6.28 -12.81 -23.37
CA GLY A 85 -7.19 -13.49 -24.30
C GLY A 85 -6.66 -13.61 -25.74
N GLY A 86 -5.34 -13.51 -25.95
CA GLY A 86 -4.71 -13.58 -27.28
C GLY A 86 -4.59 -12.23 -27.99
N GLU A 87 -5.20 -11.16 -27.48
CA GLU A 87 -5.07 -9.81 -28.02
C GLU A 87 -3.96 -9.05 -27.30
N ARG A 88 -3.09 -8.36 -28.05
CA ARG A 88 -2.09 -7.46 -27.46
C ARG A 88 -2.82 -6.24 -26.92
N ILE A 89 -2.81 -6.10 -25.60
CA ILE A 89 -3.57 -5.06 -24.92
C ILE A 89 -2.66 -3.92 -24.53
N VAL A 90 -1.48 -4.17 -23.96
CA VAL A 90 -0.62 -3.10 -23.44
C VAL A 90 0.78 -3.17 -24.01
N GLU A 91 1.29 -2.05 -24.50
CA GLU A 91 2.72 -1.81 -24.66
C GLU A 91 3.22 -0.91 -23.52
N TYR A 92 4.31 -1.31 -22.87
CA TYR A 92 4.84 -0.59 -21.69
C TYR A 92 6.36 -0.43 -21.67
N GLY A 93 7.07 -0.79 -22.74
CA GLY A 93 8.53 -0.61 -22.84
C GLY A 93 9.00 0.85 -22.73
N GLY A 94 8.13 1.83 -22.98
CA GLY A 94 8.39 3.26 -22.79
C GLY A 94 7.73 3.88 -21.54
N ALA A 95 7.12 3.06 -20.68
CA ALA A 95 6.43 3.56 -19.49
C ALA A 95 7.42 4.13 -18.46
N ARG A 96 7.00 5.16 -17.72
CA ARG A 96 7.79 5.67 -16.59
C ARG A 96 7.87 4.63 -15.48
N CYS A 97 8.98 4.57 -14.78
CA CYS A 97 9.12 3.66 -13.63
C CYS A 97 8.53 4.28 -12.36
N TRP A 98 7.75 3.49 -11.62
CA TRP A 98 7.33 3.76 -10.24
C TRP A 98 8.04 2.80 -9.30
N ASN A 99 8.82 3.32 -8.37
CA ASN A 99 9.56 2.49 -7.42
C ASN A 99 8.92 2.40 -6.03
N GLY A 100 7.85 3.16 -5.76
CA GLY A 100 7.17 3.17 -4.46
C GLY A 100 8.07 3.54 -3.28
N SER A 101 9.27 4.07 -3.52
CA SER A 101 10.21 4.40 -2.45
C SER A 101 9.96 5.81 -1.96
N LEU A 102 10.13 6.05 -0.67
CA LEU A 102 10.17 7.41 -0.15
C LEU A 102 11.33 8.17 -0.85
N PRO A 103 11.12 9.39 -1.37
CA PRO A 103 12.17 10.16 -2.03
C PRO A 103 13.39 10.37 -1.11
N ARG A 104 14.60 10.31 -1.69
CA ARG A 104 15.84 10.63 -0.96
C ARG A 104 15.94 12.15 -0.77
N GLY A 105 16.50 12.59 0.37
CA GLY A 105 16.65 14.03 0.65
C GLY A 105 15.34 14.79 0.83
N SER A 106 14.24 14.07 1.03
CA SER A 106 12.86 14.55 1.18
C SER A 106 12.60 15.40 2.42
N GLY A 107 13.63 15.80 3.18
CA GLY A 107 13.45 16.71 4.31
C GLY A 107 12.39 16.26 5.34
N TYR A 108 12.12 14.95 5.47
CA TYR A 108 11.13 14.48 6.43
C TYR A 108 11.52 14.86 7.85
N ARG A 109 10.50 15.16 8.65
CA ARG A 109 10.61 15.48 10.07
C ARG A 109 9.55 14.71 10.83
N LEU A 110 10.01 13.86 11.74
CA LEU A 110 9.18 13.24 12.76
C LEU A 110 9.22 14.13 13.99
N THR A 111 8.10 14.80 14.27
CA THR A 111 7.93 15.62 15.48
C THR A 111 6.59 15.29 16.13
N PRO A 112 6.45 15.47 17.46
CA PRO A 112 5.23 15.08 18.16
C PRO A 112 4.00 15.80 17.61
N GLU A 113 4.17 17.03 17.11
CA GLU A 113 3.10 17.80 16.47
C GLU A 113 2.60 17.13 15.19
N ARG A 114 3.51 16.59 14.37
CA ARG A 114 3.19 15.93 13.09
C ARG A 114 2.58 14.55 13.33
N VAL A 115 3.13 13.77 14.26
CA VAL A 115 2.53 12.50 14.69
C VAL A 115 1.13 12.74 15.28
N GLY A 116 0.99 13.76 16.13
CA GLY A 116 -0.29 14.19 16.68
C GLY A 116 -1.27 14.69 15.60
N ALA A 117 -0.78 15.34 14.55
CA ALA A 117 -1.60 15.78 13.43
C ALA A 117 -2.11 14.61 12.59
N LEU A 118 -1.26 13.61 12.31
CA LEU A 118 -1.69 12.37 11.67
C LEU A 118 -2.75 11.67 12.51
N ARG A 119 -2.51 11.49 13.81
CA ARG A 119 -3.49 10.89 14.73
C ARG A 119 -4.84 11.60 14.65
N ARG A 120 -4.86 12.94 14.71
CA ARG A 120 -6.10 13.73 14.59
C ARG A 120 -6.80 13.54 13.24
N LEU A 121 -6.06 13.50 12.14
CA LEU A 121 -6.63 13.27 10.80
C LEU A 121 -7.29 11.90 10.72
N VAL A 122 -6.59 10.85 11.19
CA VAL A 122 -7.09 9.47 11.20
C VAL A 122 -8.32 9.35 12.09
N THR A 123 -8.32 9.96 13.27
CA THR A 123 -9.50 9.96 14.16
C THR A 123 -10.70 10.67 13.54
N LEU A 124 -10.50 11.77 12.81
CA LEU A 124 -11.59 12.58 12.26
C LEU A 124 -12.17 12.02 10.94
N HIS A 125 -11.33 11.42 10.10
CA HIS A 125 -11.69 11.02 8.74
C HIS A 125 -11.55 9.52 8.48
N GLY A 126 -10.98 8.77 9.44
CA GLY A 126 -10.84 7.33 9.35
C GLY A 126 -12.20 6.64 9.31
N ARG A 127 -12.24 5.50 8.62
CA ARG A 127 -13.46 4.71 8.46
C ARG A 127 -13.56 3.64 9.55
N HIS A 128 -14.78 3.37 9.99
CA HIS A 128 -15.07 2.32 10.97
C HIS A 128 -14.99 0.92 10.33
N GLY A 129 -14.88 -0.12 11.17
CA GLY A 129 -14.90 -1.53 10.75
C GLY A 129 -13.53 -2.20 10.65
N GLY A 130 -12.45 -1.42 10.67
CA GLY A 130 -11.07 -1.91 10.73
C GLY A 130 -10.43 -1.71 12.12
N LEU A 131 -9.18 -1.24 12.12
CA LEU A 131 -8.33 -1.08 13.30
C LEU A 131 -8.35 0.33 13.90
N LEU A 132 -9.22 1.22 13.42
CA LEU A 132 -9.39 2.59 13.95
C LEU A 132 -9.61 2.62 15.48
N GLY A 133 -10.23 1.58 16.04
CA GLY A 133 -10.42 1.41 17.49
C GLY A 133 -9.12 1.46 18.31
N LEU A 134 -7.96 1.20 17.70
CA LEU A 134 -6.64 1.34 18.35
C LEU A 134 -6.29 2.80 18.70
N LEU A 135 -6.88 3.77 17.98
CA LEU A 135 -6.65 5.21 18.20
C LEU A 135 -7.88 5.95 18.70
N HIS A 136 -9.08 5.46 18.38
CA HIS A 136 -10.35 6.10 18.71
C HIS A 136 -11.29 5.11 19.40
N PRO A 137 -11.43 5.16 20.74
CA PRO A 137 -12.19 4.16 21.51
C PRO A 137 -13.65 3.98 21.07
N GLN A 138 -14.29 5.02 20.54
CA GLN A 138 -15.67 4.93 20.02
C GLN A 138 -15.78 4.12 18.72
N ALA A 139 -14.65 3.81 18.07
CA ALA A 139 -14.57 2.97 16.88
C ALA A 139 -14.13 1.53 17.18
N CYS A 140 -14.03 1.15 18.46
CA CYS A 140 -13.68 -0.21 18.86
C CYS A 140 -14.66 -1.24 18.31
N ASN A 141 -14.12 -2.40 17.96
CA ASN A 141 -14.83 -3.55 17.47
C ASN A 141 -14.00 -4.82 17.77
N PRO A 142 -14.54 -6.03 17.59
CA PRO A 142 -13.83 -7.26 17.94
C PRO A 142 -12.46 -7.42 17.26
N LEU A 143 -12.29 -6.90 16.04
CA LEU A 143 -11.03 -6.93 15.29
C LEU A 143 -9.98 -6.04 15.97
N SER A 144 -10.33 -4.78 16.27
CA SER A 144 -9.42 -3.85 16.95
C SER A 144 -9.08 -4.31 18.37
N ASP A 145 -10.02 -4.93 19.08
CA ASP A 145 -9.78 -5.47 20.43
C ASP A 145 -8.80 -6.65 20.40
N PHE A 146 -8.94 -7.52 19.40
CA PHE A 146 -7.97 -8.59 19.17
C PHE A 146 -6.59 -8.04 18.88
N ALA A 147 -6.48 -7.07 17.95
CA ALA A 147 -5.21 -6.43 17.63
C ALA A 147 -4.60 -5.74 18.85
N HIS A 148 -5.39 -5.02 19.65
CA HIS A 148 -4.93 -4.32 20.85
C HIS A 148 -4.23 -5.28 21.83
N ARG A 149 -4.83 -6.44 22.10
CA ARG A 149 -4.24 -7.46 22.98
C ARG A 149 -2.91 -8.01 22.45
N LYS A 150 -2.81 -8.24 21.14
CA LYS A 150 -1.57 -8.73 20.51
C LYS A 150 -0.47 -7.67 20.55
N LEU A 151 -0.81 -6.43 20.22
CA LEU A 151 0.10 -5.29 20.21
C LEU A 151 0.62 -4.95 21.61
N ALA A 152 -0.23 -5.01 22.65
CA ALA A 152 0.19 -4.78 24.03
C ALA A 152 1.26 -5.77 24.51
N ALA A 153 1.19 -7.02 24.06
CA ALA A 153 2.21 -8.03 24.34
C ALA A 153 3.53 -7.68 23.64
N THR A 154 3.48 -7.18 22.40
CA THR A 154 4.68 -6.77 21.65
C THR A 154 5.39 -5.58 22.30
N VAL A 155 4.64 -4.56 22.76
CA VAL A 155 5.20 -3.38 23.44
C VAL A 155 5.90 -3.78 24.73
N SER A 156 5.30 -4.69 25.51
CA SER A 156 5.86 -5.16 26.79
C SER A 156 7.09 -6.07 26.62
N ALA A 157 7.31 -6.66 25.44
CA ALA A 157 8.41 -7.59 25.21
C ALA A 157 9.76 -6.86 25.09
N THR A 158 10.81 -7.35 25.77
CA THR A 158 12.16 -6.72 25.83
C THR A 158 13.10 -7.12 24.69
N GLY A 159 12.56 -7.53 23.54
CA GLY A 159 13.36 -7.95 22.38
C GLY A 159 13.91 -6.78 21.56
N ALA A 160 15.02 -6.97 20.85
CA ALA A 160 15.57 -5.96 19.94
C ALA A 160 14.63 -5.67 18.75
N GLU A 161 13.82 -6.65 18.35
CA GLU A 161 12.84 -6.54 17.27
C GLU A 161 11.42 -6.77 17.82
N ALA A 162 10.44 -6.10 17.21
CA ALA A 162 9.02 -6.19 17.51
C ALA A 162 8.35 -7.16 16.54
N ASP A 163 7.85 -8.28 17.05
CA ASP A 163 7.07 -9.24 16.27
C ASP A 163 5.60 -8.77 16.17
N LEU A 164 5.18 -8.44 14.95
CA LEU A 164 3.81 -8.09 14.58
C LEU A 164 3.16 -9.13 13.65
N SER A 165 3.83 -10.27 13.43
CA SER A 165 3.44 -11.26 12.43
C SER A 165 2.09 -11.93 12.69
N THR A 166 1.58 -11.85 13.92
CA THR A 166 0.23 -12.29 14.28
C THR A 166 -0.90 -11.45 13.66
N LEU A 167 -0.57 -10.29 13.10
CA LEU A 167 -1.53 -9.44 12.38
C LEU A 167 -1.64 -9.78 10.89
N VAL A 168 -0.74 -10.59 10.34
CA VAL A 168 -0.82 -10.98 8.92
C VAL A 168 -2.11 -11.74 8.66
N GLY A 169 -2.90 -11.26 7.70
CA GLY A 169 -4.20 -11.81 7.36
C GLY A 169 -5.33 -11.48 8.33
N LEU A 170 -5.11 -10.61 9.32
CA LEU A 170 -6.13 -10.23 10.28
C LEU A 170 -7.17 -9.30 9.63
N GLY A 171 -8.41 -9.76 9.49
CA GLY A 171 -9.52 -9.00 8.91
C GLY A 171 -10.10 -9.66 7.67
N VAL A 172 -10.97 -8.94 6.97
CA VAL A 172 -11.66 -9.41 5.75
C VAL A 172 -11.26 -8.57 4.54
N GLY A 173 -11.57 -9.08 3.34
CA GLY A 173 -11.35 -8.34 2.09
C GLY A 173 -10.11 -8.80 1.33
N LEU A 174 -9.79 -8.06 0.25
CA LEU A 174 -8.61 -8.35 -0.57
C LEU A 174 -7.33 -8.02 0.21
N THR A 175 -7.26 -6.89 0.89
CA THR A 175 -6.19 -6.57 1.85
C THR A 175 -6.82 -6.53 3.25
N PRO A 176 -6.65 -7.58 4.07
CA PRO A 176 -7.10 -7.57 5.45
C PRO A 176 -6.51 -6.38 6.22
N SER A 177 -7.29 -5.81 7.14
CA SER A 177 -6.89 -4.63 7.95
C SER A 177 -5.53 -4.77 8.63
N GLY A 178 -5.16 -5.98 9.07
CA GLY A 178 -3.86 -6.27 9.65
C GLY A 178 -2.71 -6.09 8.68
N ASP A 179 -2.88 -6.45 7.41
CA ASP A 179 -1.85 -6.24 6.39
C ASP A 179 -1.67 -4.76 6.08
N ASP A 180 -2.79 -4.04 5.93
CA ASP A 180 -2.77 -2.59 5.73
C ASP A 180 -2.07 -1.88 6.91
N PHE A 181 -2.40 -2.26 8.16
CA PHE A 181 -1.72 -1.79 9.37
C PHE A 181 -0.21 -2.07 9.34
N LEU A 182 0.18 -3.29 9.00
CA LEU A 182 1.59 -3.68 8.94
C LEU A 182 2.36 -2.86 7.91
N VAL A 183 1.77 -2.58 6.75
CA VAL A 183 2.37 -1.71 5.71
C VAL A 183 2.54 -0.30 6.22
N GLY A 184 1.56 0.22 6.96
CA GLY A 184 1.66 1.51 7.65
C GLY A 184 2.78 1.56 8.68
N ALA A 185 2.92 0.51 9.49
CA ALA A 185 4.00 0.40 10.47
C ALA A 185 5.37 0.31 9.79
N MET A 186 5.49 -0.44 8.70
CA MET A 186 6.73 -0.53 7.89
C MET A 186 7.09 0.82 7.23
N LEU A 187 6.10 1.60 6.80
CA LEU A 187 6.32 2.96 6.30
C LEU A 187 6.85 3.89 7.40
N ALA A 188 6.29 3.79 8.61
CA ALA A 188 6.75 4.58 9.74
C ALA A 188 8.18 4.20 10.18
N GLU A 189 8.52 2.91 10.17
CA GLU A 189 9.90 2.44 10.39
C GLU A 189 10.86 3.06 9.36
N GLU A 190 10.50 3.02 8.07
CA GLU A 190 11.29 3.64 6.99
C GLU A 190 11.43 5.17 7.17
N LEU A 191 10.39 5.85 7.66
CA LEU A 191 10.47 7.27 8.00
C LEU A 191 11.45 7.53 9.15
N CYS A 192 11.43 6.68 10.19
CA CYS A 192 12.38 6.78 11.29
C CYS A 192 13.82 6.60 10.79
N ASP A 193 14.08 5.60 9.95
CA ASP A 193 15.38 5.38 9.32
C ASP A 193 15.88 6.60 8.56
N ARG A 194 15.01 7.20 7.75
CA ARG A 194 15.36 8.39 6.95
C ARG A 194 15.59 9.64 7.76
N CYS A 195 14.93 9.74 8.91
CA CYS A 195 15.10 10.86 9.83
C CYS A 195 16.23 10.63 10.84
N GLY A 196 16.80 9.43 10.91
CA GLY A 196 17.75 9.03 11.96
C GLY A 196 17.11 8.94 13.35
N ALA A 197 15.78 8.76 13.43
CA ALA A 197 15.08 8.63 14.69
C ALA A 197 15.30 7.23 15.27
N ALA A 198 15.65 7.16 16.55
CA ALA A 198 15.81 5.89 17.25
C ALA A 198 14.45 5.17 17.35
N HIS A 199 14.44 3.88 17.03
CA HIS A 199 13.23 3.06 17.07
C HIS A 199 13.59 1.59 17.24
N ARG A 200 12.63 0.80 17.70
CA ARG A 200 12.69 -0.66 17.71
C ARG A 200 12.33 -1.19 16.32
N ARG A 201 13.15 -2.11 15.81
CA ARG A 201 12.97 -2.71 14.49
C ARG A 201 11.76 -3.65 14.44
N LEU A 202 11.11 -3.79 13.29
CA LEU A 202 10.12 -4.85 13.07
C LEU A 202 10.82 -6.15 12.71
N ASP A 203 10.38 -7.29 13.26
CA ASP A 203 10.90 -8.61 12.88
C ASP A 203 10.40 -8.97 11.46
N ARG A 204 11.20 -8.59 10.45
CA ARG A 204 10.88 -8.82 9.03
C ARG A 204 10.86 -10.31 8.69
N GLY A 205 11.65 -11.13 9.38
CA GLY A 205 11.68 -12.58 9.18
C GLY A 205 10.39 -13.25 9.64
N ALA A 206 9.82 -12.83 10.77
CA ALA A 206 8.54 -13.31 11.26
C ALA A 206 7.39 -12.92 10.31
N LEU A 207 7.39 -11.69 9.81
CA LEU A 207 6.43 -11.23 8.82
C LEU A 207 6.50 -12.08 7.53
N GLN A 208 7.70 -12.29 6.99
CA GLN A 208 7.92 -13.13 5.80
C GLN A 208 7.39 -14.56 5.97
N ARG A 209 7.66 -15.19 7.11
CA ARG A 209 7.16 -16.56 7.40
C ARG A 209 5.63 -16.64 7.49
N ARG A 210 4.96 -15.53 7.78
CA ARG A 210 3.49 -15.46 7.90
C ARG A 210 2.77 -15.02 6.63
N LEU A 211 3.47 -14.59 5.58
CA LEU A 211 2.87 -14.20 4.29
C LEU A 211 1.81 -15.19 3.75
N PRO A 212 1.99 -16.53 3.83
CA PRO A 212 0.97 -17.46 3.35
C PRO A 212 -0.38 -17.37 4.08
N ALA A 213 -0.43 -16.78 5.28
CA ALA A 213 -1.62 -16.66 6.11
C ALA A 213 -2.59 -15.55 5.66
N THR A 214 -2.22 -14.71 4.69
CA THR A 214 -3.11 -13.71 4.11
C THR A 214 -3.54 -14.08 2.67
N THR A 215 -4.32 -13.23 2.02
CA THR A 215 -4.76 -13.36 0.63
C THR A 215 -3.60 -13.10 -0.35
N ALA A 216 -3.82 -13.36 -1.63
CA ALA A 216 -2.86 -13.00 -2.69
C ALA A 216 -2.57 -11.49 -2.76
N ALA A 217 -3.59 -10.64 -2.56
CA ALA A 217 -3.42 -9.19 -2.59
C ALA A 217 -2.70 -8.68 -1.33
N GLY A 218 -3.06 -9.18 -0.15
CA GLY A 218 -2.37 -8.89 1.10
C GLY A 218 -0.90 -9.30 1.06
N GLU A 219 -0.62 -10.52 0.57
CA GLU A 219 0.74 -11.03 0.40
C GLU A 219 1.55 -10.14 -0.57
N THR A 220 0.95 -9.76 -1.71
CA THR A 220 1.60 -8.87 -2.68
C THR A 220 1.95 -7.53 -2.05
N LEU A 221 1.02 -6.94 -1.29
CA LEU A 221 1.21 -5.66 -0.62
C LEU A 221 2.32 -5.73 0.45
N LEU A 222 2.30 -6.77 1.30
CA LEU A 222 3.31 -6.98 2.32
C LEU A 222 4.70 -7.24 1.73
N CYS A 223 4.79 -8.06 0.67
CA CYS A 223 6.04 -8.29 -0.05
C CYS A 223 6.63 -6.98 -0.59
N SER A 224 5.81 -6.10 -1.16
CA SER A 224 6.29 -4.79 -1.60
C SER A 224 6.82 -3.93 -0.44
N ALA A 225 6.10 -3.88 0.68
CA ALA A 225 6.52 -3.12 1.85
C ALA A 225 7.80 -3.67 2.52
N LEU A 226 8.00 -4.99 2.47
CA LEU A 226 9.24 -5.65 2.90
C LEU A 226 10.45 -5.27 2.02
N GLU A 227 10.21 -4.89 0.76
CA GLU A 227 11.21 -4.37 -0.17
C GLU A 227 11.33 -2.83 -0.13
N HIS A 228 10.78 -2.18 0.90
CA HIS A 228 10.74 -0.72 1.08
C HIS A 228 10.00 0.02 -0.05
N GLN A 229 9.01 -0.64 -0.68
CA GLN A 229 8.19 -0.07 -1.76
C GLN A 229 6.72 -0.03 -1.34
N PHE A 230 6.12 1.16 -1.37
CA PHE A 230 4.78 1.42 -0.87
C PHE A 230 3.84 1.89 -1.99
N PRO A 231 2.52 1.68 -1.84
CA PRO A 231 1.51 2.28 -2.69
C PRO A 231 1.56 3.81 -2.67
N ALA A 232 1.13 4.45 -3.77
CA ALA A 232 1.18 5.89 -3.95
C ALA A 232 0.39 6.67 -2.89
N TYR A 233 -0.72 6.12 -2.38
CA TYR A 233 -1.48 6.79 -1.32
C TYR A 233 -0.70 6.92 -0.01
N LEU A 234 0.18 5.96 0.30
CA LEU A 234 1.06 6.00 1.48
C LEU A 234 2.23 6.95 1.32
N ILE A 235 2.83 6.99 0.12
CA ILE A 235 3.86 7.98 -0.20
C ILE A 235 3.28 9.39 -0.11
N GLN A 236 2.07 9.61 -0.66
CA GLN A 236 1.37 10.88 -0.54
C GLN A 236 1.03 11.25 0.91
N LEU A 237 0.62 10.28 1.73
CA LEU A 237 0.40 10.50 3.16
C LEU A 237 1.69 10.95 3.85
N ALA A 238 2.80 10.25 3.62
CA ALA A 238 4.09 10.59 4.18
C ALA A 238 4.56 11.99 3.75
N ASP A 239 4.45 12.30 2.46
CA ASP A 239 4.80 13.61 1.90
C ASP A 239 3.95 14.73 2.51
N ARG A 240 2.64 14.55 2.64
CA ARG A 240 1.78 15.63 3.15
C ARG A 240 1.92 15.87 4.65
N VAL A 241 2.21 14.83 5.41
CA VAL A 241 2.23 14.89 6.89
C VAL A 241 3.63 15.16 7.42
N PHE A 242 4.66 14.57 6.83
CA PHE A 242 6.01 14.57 7.38
C PHE A 242 7.03 15.38 6.58
N HIS A 243 6.71 15.81 5.35
CA HIS A 243 7.61 16.69 4.60
C HIS A 243 7.68 18.08 5.26
N TRP A 244 8.90 18.55 5.49
CA TRP A 244 9.14 19.87 6.03
C TRP A 244 9.25 20.91 4.91
N SER A 245 8.37 21.92 4.95
CA SER A 245 8.53 23.16 4.18
C SER A 245 8.96 24.28 5.14
N ALA A 246 9.70 25.27 4.62
CA ALA A 246 10.20 26.41 5.38
C ALA A 246 9.08 27.19 6.10
N ASP A 247 7.86 27.17 5.55
CA ASP A 247 6.70 27.87 6.09
C ASP A 247 6.09 27.15 7.31
N ASN A 248 6.49 25.90 7.58
CA ASN A 248 6.03 25.02 8.68
C ASN A 248 4.51 24.94 8.88
N THR A 249 3.72 25.40 7.91
CA THR A 249 2.26 25.32 7.94
C THR A 249 1.86 23.90 7.56
N PHE A 250 1.30 23.18 8.54
CA PHE A 250 0.65 21.91 8.27
C PHE A 250 -0.50 22.14 7.27
N PRO A 251 -0.57 21.40 6.14
CA PRO A 251 -1.62 21.61 5.15
C PRO A 251 -3.01 21.51 5.79
N GLU A 252 -3.94 22.38 5.38
CA GLU A 252 -5.28 22.43 5.98
C GLU A 252 -5.99 21.07 5.95
N ARG A 253 -6.69 20.75 7.06
CA ARG A 253 -7.34 19.45 7.33
C ARG A 253 -8.22 18.94 6.19
N ARG A 254 -8.93 19.83 5.48
CA ARG A 254 -9.85 19.47 4.37
C ARG A 254 -9.13 18.90 3.13
N SER A 255 -7.86 19.24 2.94
CA SER A 255 -7.10 18.83 1.75
C SER A 255 -6.63 17.37 1.76
N MET A 256 -6.78 16.66 2.89
CA MET A 256 -6.23 15.31 3.11
C MET A 256 -7.28 14.21 3.29
N ALA A 257 -8.58 14.56 3.38
CA ALA A 257 -9.65 13.58 3.58
C ALA A 257 -9.68 12.49 2.49
N TYR A 258 -9.34 12.85 1.25
CA TYR A 258 -9.30 11.91 0.12
C TYR A 258 -8.26 10.78 0.29
N LEU A 259 -7.26 10.94 1.16
CA LEU A 259 -6.28 9.88 1.45
C LEU A 259 -6.95 8.67 2.12
N PHE A 260 -8.08 8.89 2.79
CA PHE A 260 -8.89 7.83 3.40
C PHE A 260 -9.96 7.26 2.47
N ASP A 261 -10.03 7.75 1.22
CA ASP A 261 -10.96 7.23 0.22
C ASP A 261 -10.45 6.00 -0.55
N HIS A 262 -9.19 5.61 -0.35
CA HIS A 262 -8.58 4.43 -0.97
C HIS A 262 -8.95 3.13 -0.24
N GLY A 263 -9.59 2.20 -0.96
CA GLY A 263 -10.13 0.96 -0.40
C GLY A 263 -11.24 1.27 0.63
N GLN A 264 -12.07 0.30 1.00
CA GLN A 264 -13.12 0.60 1.97
C GLN A 264 -12.53 1.06 3.33
N THR A 265 -11.42 0.48 3.79
CA THR A 265 -10.74 0.84 5.05
C THR A 265 -9.20 0.89 4.98
N SER A 266 -8.59 0.42 3.88
CA SER A 266 -7.12 0.24 3.75
C SER A 266 -6.32 1.50 4.11
N GLY A 267 -6.70 2.67 3.57
CA GLY A 267 -6.04 3.94 3.93
C GLY A 267 -6.13 4.30 5.42
N THR A 268 -7.23 3.93 6.09
CA THR A 268 -7.38 4.13 7.55
C THR A 268 -6.47 3.19 8.32
N ASP A 269 -6.50 1.90 8.01
CA ASP A 269 -5.77 0.87 8.74
C ASP A 269 -4.25 1.06 8.62
N SER A 270 -3.74 1.43 7.44
CA SER A 270 -2.33 1.81 7.29
C SER A 270 -1.95 3.06 8.06
N ALA A 271 -2.79 4.10 8.06
CA ALA A 271 -2.49 5.28 8.84
C ALA A 271 -2.52 5.01 10.36
N VAL A 272 -3.41 4.11 10.81
CA VAL A 272 -3.42 3.60 12.19
C VAL A 272 -2.10 2.89 12.51
N GLY A 273 -1.62 2.01 11.62
CA GLY A 273 -0.34 1.32 11.77
C GLY A 273 0.85 2.27 11.91
N ALA A 274 0.90 3.31 11.07
CA ALA A 274 1.95 4.32 11.13
C ALA A 274 1.94 5.08 12.46
N VAL A 275 0.76 5.56 12.91
CA VAL A 275 0.63 6.26 14.20
C VAL A 275 0.99 5.34 15.36
N TRP A 276 0.52 4.09 15.33
CA TRP A 276 0.80 3.12 16.39
C TRP A 276 2.31 2.86 16.49
N PHE A 277 3.00 2.64 15.38
CA PHE A 277 4.45 2.45 15.35
C PHE A 277 5.18 3.65 15.96
N LEU A 278 4.89 4.87 15.48
CA LEU A 278 5.54 6.09 15.96
C LEU A 278 5.27 6.36 17.44
N SER A 279 4.09 5.97 17.95
CA SER A 279 3.73 6.19 19.35
C SER A 279 4.29 5.14 20.32
N ASN A 280 4.69 3.96 19.84
CA ASN A 280 5.01 2.83 20.72
C ASN A 280 6.41 2.22 20.49
N LEU A 281 6.96 2.37 19.29
CA LEU A 281 8.23 1.75 18.90
C LEU A 281 9.30 2.77 18.50
N ALA A 282 8.93 4.01 18.17
CA ALA A 282 9.88 5.11 18.00
C ALA A 282 10.11 5.83 19.34
N ALA A 283 11.34 6.25 19.60
CA ALA A 283 11.69 7.04 20.77
C ALA A 283 11.19 8.48 20.58
N ASP A 284 10.42 9.01 21.54
CA ASP A 284 9.90 10.39 21.63
C ASP A 284 9.90 11.17 20.29
N THR A 285 9.10 10.67 19.33
CA THR A 285 8.86 11.30 18.02
C THR A 285 7.56 12.06 17.94
#